data_AF-A0A235J535-F1
#
_entry.id   AF-A0A235J535-F1
#
_cell.length_a   1.000
_cell.length_b   1.000
_cell.length_c   1.000
_cell.angle_alpha   90.00
_cell.angle_beta   90.00
_cell.angle_gamma   90.00
#
_symmetry.space_group_name_H-M   'P 1'
#
loop_
_entity.id
_entity.type
_entity.pdbx_description
1 polymer ?
#
loop_
_entity_poly.entity_id
_entity_poly.type
_entity_poly.pdbx_seq_one_letter_code
_entity_poly.pdbx_strand_id
1 'polypeptide(L)'
;MSELTDELDYIWGWLQSTSLEFVDCYNQGLTRQQVDEIVKVMPFKLSDEFYELYQWRNGIADLGFNNYYPLVEFLFPDQLFSNSPTLFCTLQDSISNYHDLWQLEQSIMINKPYDSYKEWDQKWFPIASFENKRILYIVGDLDPSPIYLVDYIFLDNPLRVYKSLISMISVIAECCELGLYQIIPDEYGEEEDMIIRIDEDKLELEKEIYRKYNS
;
A
#
# COMPACT_ATOMS: atom_id res chain seq x y z
N MET A 1 3.57 14.52 -16.85
CA MET A 1 3.19 13.56 -15.80
C MET A 1 4.26 12.49 -15.79
N SER A 2 4.53 11.89 -14.64
CA SER A 2 5.49 10.80 -14.49
C SER A 2 4.85 9.48 -14.89
N GLU A 3 5.67 8.47 -15.17
CA GLU A 3 5.21 7.11 -15.48
C GLU A 3 4.35 6.53 -14.34
N LEU A 4 4.74 6.74 -13.07
CA LEU A 4 3.93 6.35 -11.91
C LEU A 4 2.55 7.00 -11.92
N THR A 5 2.45 8.31 -12.19
CA THR A 5 1.14 9.00 -12.24
C THR A 5 0.29 8.49 -13.40
N ASP A 6 0.88 8.26 -14.57
CA ASP A 6 0.18 7.76 -15.74
C ASP A 6 -0.41 6.36 -15.49
N GLU A 7 0.32 5.50 -14.77
CA GLU A 7 -0.17 4.16 -14.38
C GLU A 7 -1.23 4.21 -13.28
N LEU A 8 -1.09 5.09 -12.29
CA LEU A 8 -2.12 5.30 -11.27
C LEU A 8 -3.44 5.77 -11.90
N ASP A 9 -3.37 6.70 -12.84
CA ASP A 9 -4.54 7.18 -13.59
C ASP A 9 -5.13 6.08 -14.49
N TYR A 10 -4.29 5.19 -15.03
CA TYR A 10 -4.77 4.02 -15.78
C TYR A 10 -5.55 3.06 -14.88
N ILE A 11 -4.98 2.67 -13.72
CA ILE A 11 -5.64 1.78 -12.75
C ILE A 11 -6.97 2.39 -12.30
N TRP A 12 -6.99 3.69 -12.05
CA TRP A 12 -8.21 4.42 -11.69
C TRP A 12 -9.27 4.37 -12.81
N GLY A 13 -8.86 4.63 -14.06
CA GLY A 13 -9.75 4.52 -15.21
C GLY A 13 -10.29 3.10 -15.40
N TRP A 14 -9.45 2.08 -15.16
CA TRP A 14 -9.86 0.69 -15.19
C TRP A 14 -10.92 0.39 -14.12
N LEU A 15 -10.70 0.82 -12.86
CA LEU A 15 -11.66 0.69 -11.76
C LEU A 15 -13.01 1.35 -12.07
N GLN A 16 -12.99 2.55 -12.66
CA GLN A 16 -14.23 3.24 -13.08
C GLN A 16 -14.97 2.49 -14.19
N SER A 17 -14.25 1.77 -15.06
CA SER A 17 -14.82 1.07 -16.21
C SER A 17 -15.43 -0.29 -15.88
N THR A 18 -14.98 -0.93 -14.80
CA THR A 18 -15.36 -2.32 -14.45
C THR A 18 -16.72 -2.47 -13.74
N SER A 19 -17.48 -1.38 -13.56
CA SER A 19 -18.91 -1.38 -13.20
C SER A 19 -19.27 -2.08 -11.86
N LEU A 20 -19.06 -1.34 -10.78
CA LEU A 20 -19.92 -1.35 -9.58
C LEU A 20 -20.15 0.12 -9.21
N GLU A 21 -21.11 0.41 -8.36
CA GLU A 21 -21.31 1.73 -7.75
C GLU A 21 -20.14 2.07 -6.80
N PHE A 22 -18.91 2.00 -7.30
CA PHE A 22 -17.69 2.33 -6.59
C PHE A 22 -17.73 3.83 -6.29
N VAL A 23 -18.01 4.13 -5.05
CA VAL A 23 -17.76 5.46 -4.50
C VAL A 23 -16.25 5.65 -4.48
N ASP A 24 -15.76 6.75 -5.06
CA ASP A 24 -14.36 7.15 -4.90
C ASP A 24 -14.09 7.29 -3.41
N CYS A 25 -13.44 6.27 -2.85
CA CYS A 25 -13.15 6.16 -1.44
C CYS A 25 -11.81 6.83 -1.10
N TYR A 26 -11.11 7.41 -2.07
CA TYR A 26 -9.81 8.02 -1.85
C TYR A 26 -9.93 9.51 -1.55
N ASN A 27 -9.18 9.99 -0.55
CA ASN A 27 -9.07 11.42 -0.28
C ASN A 27 -8.36 12.13 -1.44
N GLN A 28 -8.75 13.38 -1.69
CA GLN A 28 -8.03 14.24 -2.63
C GLN A 28 -6.53 14.27 -2.34
N GLY A 29 -5.73 14.26 -3.41
CA GLY A 29 -4.28 14.37 -3.32
C GLY A 29 -3.84 15.67 -2.66
N LEU A 30 -2.70 15.60 -1.98
CA LEU A 30 -2.08 16.73 -1.30
C LEU A 30 -1.25 17.56 -2.28
N THR A 31 -1.06 18.84 -2.00
CA THR A 31 -0.03 19.63 -2.68
C THR A 31 1.36 19.26 -2.12
N ARG A 32 2.42 19.46 -2.92
CA ARG A 32 3.81 19.26 -2.47
C ARG A 32 4.09 19.97 -1.13
N GLN A 33 3.64 21.22 -1.00
CA GLN A 33 3.81 22.00 0.23
C GLN A 33 3.10 21.38 1.44
N GLN A 34 1.90 20.80 1.25
CA GLN A 34 1.20 20.09 2.33
C GLN A 34 1.95 18.82 2.74
N VAL A 35 2.44 18.04 1.77
CA VAL A 35 3.25 16.86 2.07
C VAL A 35 4.52 17.26 2.82
N ASP A 36 5.29 18.23 2.31
CA ASP A 36 6.51 18.74 2.94
C ASP A 36 6.26 19.18 4.39
N GLU A 37 5.16 19.89 4.64
CA GLU A 37 4.79 20.38 5.98
C GLU A 37 4.42 19.25 6.95
N ILE A 38 3.78 18.19 6.45
CA ILE A 38 3.43 17.02 7.27
C ILE A 38 4.68 16.19 7.58
N VAL A 39 5.53 15.94 6.59
CA VAL A 39 6.72 15.07 6.76
C VAL A 39 7.94 15.80 7.31
N LYS A 40 7.88 17.11 7.56
CA LYS A 40 9.02 17.89 8.11
C LYS A 40 9.58 17.36 9.43
N VAL A 41 8.78 16.61 10.17
CA VAL A 41 9.15 16.03 11.48
C VAL A 41 9.97 14.75 11.34
N MET A 42 10.06 14.21 10.13
CA MET A 42 10.72 12.94 9.86
C MET A 42 12.25 13.09 9.86
N PRO A 43 13.00 12.12 10.40
CA PRO A 43 14.47 12.19 10.47
C PRO A 43 15.18 11.84 9.16
N PHE A 44 14.44 11.63 8.06
CA PHE A 44 14.94 11.21 6.75
C PHE A 44 14.12 11.87 5.62
N LYS A 45 14.63 11.78 4.40
CA LYS A 45 13.92 12.21 3.19
C LYS A 45 13.15 11.05 2.59
N LEU A 46 12.01 11.36 1.95
CA LEU A 46 11.20 10.40 1.21
C LEU A 46 11.47 10.55 -0.29
N SER A 47 11.30 9.47 -1.05
CA SER A 47 11.54 9.41 -2.50
C SER A 47 10.56 10.29 -3.28
N ASP A 48 10.90 10.65 -4.52
CA ASP A 48 9.98 11.45 -5.36
C ASP A 48 8.68 10.67 -5.65
N GLU A 49 8.76 9.36 -5.85
CA GLU A 49 7.59 8.48 -6.03
C GLU A 49 6.60 8.54 -4.86
N PHE A 50 7.10 8.72 -3.63
CA PHE A 50 6.24 8.87 -2.46
C PHE A 50 5.42 10.17 -2.53
N TYR A 51 6.06 11.27 -2.94
CA TYR A 51 5.34 12.53 -3.12
C TYR A 51 4.30 12.40 -4.21
N GLU A 52 4.64 11.78 -5.34
CA GLU A 52 3.68 11.56 -6.44
C GLU A 52 2.45 10.76 -5.98
N LEU A 53 2.66 9.68 -5.22
CA LEU A 53 1.56 8.87 -4.67
C LEU A 53 0.60 9.72 -3.81
N TYR A 54 1.12 10.47 -2.84
CA TYR A 54 0.28 11.29 -1.94
C TYR A 54 -0.27 12.56 -2.61
N GLN A 55 0.37 13.03 -3.69
CA GLN A 55 -0.17 14.09 -4.55
C GLN A 55 -1.29 13.60 -5.47
N TRP A 56 -1.33 12.30 -5.77
CA TRP A 56 -2.41 11.67 -6.53
C TRP A 56 -3.66 11.43 -5.66
N ARG A 57 -3.49 10.76 -4.51
CA ARG A 57 -4.53 10.55 -3.48
C ARG A 57 -3.92 10.45 -2.09
N ASN A 58 -4.62 10.95 -1.06
CA ASN A 58 -4.15 10.91 0.32
C ASN A 58 -4.76 9.77 1.13
N GLY A 59 -4.54 8.52 0.69
CA GLY A 59 -5.15 7.36 1.34
C GLY A 59 -6.66 7.28 1.19
N ILE A 60 -7.23 6.27 1.84
CA ILE A 60 -8.68 6.05 1.90
C ILE A 60 -9.32 7.06 2.86
N ALA A 61 -10.49 7.56 2.49
CA ALA A 61 -11.32 8.47 3.25
C ALA A 61 -11.96 7.73 4.44
N ASP A 62 -11.94 8.36 5.61
CA ASP A 62 -12.77 7.92 6.73
C ASP A 62 -14.24 8.27 6.41
N LEU A 63 -14.95 7.28 5.92
CA LEU A 63 -16.36 7.40 5.56
C LEU A 63 -17.30 7.04 6.74
N GLY A 64 -16.74 6.69 7.91
CA GLY A 64 -17.47 6.30 9.11
C GLY A 64 -18.32 5.03 8.97
N PHE A 65 -19.11 4.73 9.99
CA PHE A 65 -19.95 3.51 10.09
C PHE A 65 -21.13 3.43 9.10
N ASN A 66 -21.34 4.41 8.22
CA ASN A 66 -22.56 4.57 7.42
C ASN A 66 -22.36 4.32 5.92
N ASN A 67 -21.53 3.34 5.56
CA ASN A 67 -21.40 2.94 4.17
C ASN A 67 -22.35 1.78 3.87
N TYR A 68 -23.43 2.11 3.15
CA TYR A 68 -24.34 1.16 2.52
C TYR A 68 -23.81 0.63 1.17
N TYR A 69 -22.60 1.00 0.78
CA TYR A 69 -22.01 0.64 -0.52
C TYR A 69 -20.68 -0.08 -0.33
N PRO A 70 -20.43 -1.15 -1.10
CA PRO A 70 -19.17 -1.86 -1.06
C PRO A 70 -18.05 -0.92 -1.54
N LEU A 71 -17.14 -0.57 -0.63
CA LEU A 71 -15.92 0.14 -0.99
C LEU A 71 -14.98 -0.85 -1.63
N VAL A 72 -14.52 -0.55 -2.84
CA VAL A 72 -13.46 -1.36 -3.45
C VAL A 72 -12.12 -0.68 -3.27
N GLU A 73 -11.36 -1.28 -2.37
CA GLU A 73 -9.99 -0.94 -2.05
C GLU A 73 -9.06 -1.80 -2.91
N PHE A 74 -8.36 -1.17 -3.86
CA PHE A 74 -7.64 -1.93 -4.89
C PHE A 74 -6.21 -1.46 -5.17
N LEU A 75 -5.77 -0.34 -4.58
CA LEU A 75 -4.46 0.23 -4.93
C LEU A 75 -3.27 -0.68 -4.60
N PHE A 76 -3.40 -1.56 -3.59
CA PHE A 76 -2.40 -2.57 -3.25
C PHE A 76 -3.07 -3.93 -3.09
N PRO A 77 -3.37 -4.66 -4.18
CA PRO A 77 -4.08 -5.92 -4.07
C PRO A 77 -3.21 -6.95 -3.32
N ASP A 78 -3.67 -7.42 -2.15
CA ASP A 78 -3.04 -8.54 -1.46
C ASP A 78 -3.46 -9.84 -2.15
N GLN A 79 -2.54 -10.49 -2.83
CA GLN A 79 -2.82 -11.78 -3.49
C GLN A 79 -2.02 -12.94 -2.93
N LEU A 80 -1.01 -12.63 -2.14
CA LEU A 80 -0.11 -13.65 -1.62
C LEU A 80 -0.44 -13.96 -0.16
N PHE A 81 -1.18 -13.09 0.55
CA PHE A 81 -1.16 -13.12 2.01
C PHE A 81 -2.49 -12.81 2.72
N SER A 82 -3.50 -12.25 2.06
CA SER A 82 -4.79 -11.94 2.68
C SER A 82 -5.94 -11.98 1.69
N ASN A 83 -7.12 -12.30 2.21
CA ASN A 83 -8.40 -12.17 1.53
C ASN A 83 -9.01 -10.77 1.68
N SER A 84 -8.51 -9.99 2.65
CA SER A 84 -8.96 -8.64 2.96
C SER A 84 -8.20 -7.59 2.16
N PRO A 85 -8.83 -6.46 1.83
CA PRO A 85 -8.16 -5.38 1.12
C PRO A 85 -7.04 -4.73 1.92
N THR A 86 -6.11 -4.11 1.20
CA THR A 86 -5.02 -3.34 1.79
C THR A 86 -5.42 -1.88 1.89
N LEU A 87 -5.38 -1.35 3.10
CA LEU A 87 -5.72 0.03 3.37
C LEU A 87 -4.56 0.95 2.99
N PHE A 88 -4.72 1.73 1.92
CA PHE A 88 -3.81 2.83 1.62
C PHE A 88 -3.99 3.92 2.69
N CYS A 89 -2.99 4.09 3.55
CA CYS A 89 -3.05 4.99 4.70
C CYS A 89 -3.03 6.46 4.24
N THR A 90 -3.81 7.31 4.92
CA THR A 90 -3.60 8.76 4.80
C THR A 90 -2.20 9.10 5.30
N LEU A 91 -1.63 10.21 4.82
CA LEU A 91 -0.29 10.61 5.24
C LEU A 91 -0.23 10.88 6.76
N GLN A 92 -1.32 11.38 7.32
CA GLN A 92 -1.47 11.63 8.76
C GLN A 92 -1.45 10.33 9.56
N ASP A 93 -2.14 9.30 9.08
CA ASP A 93 -2.13 7.98 9.73
C ASP A 93 -0.76 7.32 9.61
N SER A 94 -0.11 7.41 8.44
CA SER A 94 1.26 6.92 8.26
C SER A 94 2.26 7.56 9.22
N ILE A 95 2.17 8.88 9.44
CA ILE A 95 3.00 9.59 10.43
C ILE A 95 2.69 9.13 11.85
N SER A 96 1.41 8.96 12.18
CA SER A 96 0.98 8.49 13.51
C SER A 96 1.49 7.08 13.77
N ASN A 97 1.32 6.16 12.81
CA ASN A 97 1.84 4.80 12.84
C ASN A 97 3.37 4.77 12.98
N TYR A 98 4.08 5.63 12.26
CA TYR A 98 5.54 5.76 12.41
C TYR A 98 5.94 6.17 13.84
N HIS A 99 5.23 7.13 14.44
CA HIS A 99 5.51 7.56 15.81
C HIS A 99 5.17 6.48 16.83
N ASP A 100 4.11 5.71 16.63
CA ASP A 100 3.75 4.58 17.50
C ASP A 100 4.81 3.49 17.43
N LEU A 101 5.30 3.15 16.23
CA LEU A 101 6.41 2.22 16.03
C LEU A 101 7.70 2.71 16.70
N TRP A 102 8.00 4.01 16.56
CA TRP A 102 9.14 4.62 17.23
C TRP A 102 9.04 4.49 18.75
N GLN A 103 7.87 4.77 19.34
CA GLN A 103 7.67 4.64 20.79
C GLN A 103 7.76 3.18 21.24
N LEU A 104 7.19 2.26 20.47
CA LEU A 104 7.26 0.84 20.73
C LEU A 104 8.70 0.34 20.72
N GLU A 105 9.47 0.70 19.69
CA GLU A 105 10.89 0.37 19.58
C GLU A 105 11.68 0.88 20.79
N GLN A 106 11.47 2.13 21.20
CA GLN A 106 12.13 2.70 22.38
C GLN A 106 11.77 1.96 23.68
N SER A 107 10.55 1.44 23.79
CA SER A 107 10.12 0.63 24.94
C SER A 107 10.75 -0.77 24.93
N ILE A 108 10.87 -1.40 23.76
CA ILE A 108 11.49 -2.72 23.57
C ILE A 108 12.99 -2.63 23.82
N MET A 109 13.64 -1.55 23.38
CA MET A 109 15.08 -1.30 23.60
C MET A 109 15.46 -1.23 25.08
N ILE A 110 14.54 -0.80 25.96
CA ILE A 110 14.75 -0.81 27.42
C ILE A 110 14.73 -2.24 27.96
N ASN A 111 13.91 -3.13 27.39
CA ASN A 111 13.73 -4.52 27.83
C ASN A 111 13.81 -5.48 26.63
N LYS A 112 15.00 -5.60 26.04
CA LYS A 112 15.19 -6.45 24.85
C LYS A 112 14.72 -7.87 25.13
N PRO A 113 13.82 -8.45 24.31
CA PRO A 113 13.28 -9.78 24.56
C PRO A 113 14.34 -10.87 24.41
N TYR A 114 15.37 -10.63 23.57
CA TYR A 114 16.52 -11.50 23.36
C TYR A 114 17.66 -10.72 22.67
N ASP A 115 18.91 -11.17 22.84
CA ASP A 115 20.11 -10.47 22.36
C ASP A 115 20.19 -10.31 20.84
N SER A 116 19.52 -11.19 20.09
CA SER A 116 19.50 -11.19 18.62
C SER A 116 18.28 -10.49 18.01
N TYR A 117 17.51 -9.74 18.80
CA TYR A 117 16.38 -8.97 18.31
C TYR A 117 16.87 -7.99 17.24
N LYS A 118 16.37 -8.15 16.00
CA LYS A 118 16.61 -7.20 14.93
C LYS A 118 15.49 -6.16 14.95
N GLU A 119 15.95 -4.93 14.94
CA GLU A 119 15.19 -3.73 15.23
C GLU A 119 14.34 -3.34 14.02
N TRP A 120 13.22 -2.66 14.29
CA TRP A 120 12.58 -1.84 13.26
C TRP A 120 13.54 -0.70 12.88
N ASP A 121 13.80 -0.53 11.58
CA ASP A 121 14.68 0.54 11.12
C ASP A 121 13.93 1.88 11.15
N GLN A 122 14.52 2.88 11.78
CA GLN A 122 13.96 4.22 11.90
C GLN A 122 13.69 4.90 10.55
N LYS A 123 14.25 4.39 9.46
CA LYS A 123 13.98 4.87 8.10
C LYS A 123 12.80 4.17 7.44
N TRP A 124 12.21 3.14 8.04
CA TRP A 124 11.04 2.49 7.48
C TRP A 124 9.80 3.34 7.74
N PHE A 125 9.13 3.72 6.66
CA PHE A 125 7.94 4.55 6.69
C PHE A 125 6.71 3.77 6.19
N PRO A 126 5.66 3.62 7.00
CA PRO A 126 4.49 2.84 6.61
C PRO A 126 3.63 3.62 5.60
N ILE A 127 3.19 2.96 4.52
CA ILE A 127 2.32 3.57 3.50
C ILE A 127 0.97 2.85 3.36
N ALA A 128 0.89 1.60 3.79
CA ALA A 128 -0.34 0.84 3.75
C ALA A 128 -0.38 -0.22 4.85
N SER A 129 -1.56 -0.56 5.34
CA SER A 129 -1.75 -1.59 6.36
C SER A 129 -2.77 -2.62 5.92
N PHE A 130 -2.53 -3.87 6.28
CA PHE A 130 -3.42 -4.99 6.03
C PHE A 130 -4.12 -5.38 7.33
N GLU A 131 -5.35 -5.88 7.25
CA GLU A 131 -6.10 -6.35 8.43
C GLU A 131 -5.38 -7.46 9.21
N ASN A 132 -4.59 -8.28 8.51
CA ASN A 132 -3.77 -9.33 9.10
C ASN A 132 -2.51 -8.81 9.83
N LYS A 133 -2.47 -7.52 10.17
CA LYS A 133 -1.36 -6.82 10.84
C LYS A 133 -0.06 -6.80 10.05
N ARG A 134 -0.13 -6.92 8.72
CA ARG A 134 1.01 -6.63 7.87
C ARG A 134 1.00 -5.16 7.49
N ILE A 135 2.16 -4.63 7.14
CA ILE A 135 2.33 -3.22 6.75
C ILE A 135 3.29 -3.16 5.57
N LEU A 136 2.94 -2.35 4.56
CA LEU A 136 3.86 -1.94 3.50
C LEU A 136 4.68 -0.76 3.98
N TYR A 137 6.00 -0.91 3.89
CA TYR A 137 6.97 0.12 4.20
C TYR A 137 7.75 0.54 2.97
N ILE A 138 8.06 1.82 2.93
CA ILE A 138 9.12 2.39 2.10
C ILE A 138 10.32 2.74 2.99
N VAL A 139 11.48 2.99 2.40
CA VAL A 139 12.73 3.27 3.11
C VAL A 139 13.21 4.68 2.81
N GLY A 140 13.32 5.48 3.87
CA GLY A 140 13.86 6.83 3.82
C GLY A 140 15.30 6.91 3.33
N ASP A 141 15.64 8.05 2.75
CA ASP A 141 16.91 8.39 2.10
C ASP A 141 17.30 7.50 0.90
N LEU A 142 16.38 6.67 0.41
CA LEU A 142 16.54 5.91 -0.82
C LEU A 142 15.63 6.49 -1.91
N ASP A 143 16.17 6.59 -3.13
CA ASP A 143 15.44 7.09 -4.29
C ASP A 143 15.94 6.38 -5.57
N PRO A 144 15.14 5.51 -6.19
CA PRO A 144 13.79 5.11 -5.76
C PRO A 144 13.82 4.31 -4.45
N SER A 145 12.73 4.38 -3.68
CA SER A 145 12.62 3.66 -2.42
C SER A 145 12.05 2.25 -2.64
N PRO A 146 12.71 1.18 -2.18
CA PRO A 146 12.15 -0.17 -2.22
C PRO A 146 10.90 -0.30 -1.35
N ILE A 147 10.05 -1.28 -1.69
CA ILE A 147 8.85 -1.63 -0.92
C ILE A 147 9.11 -2.91 -0.14
N TYR A 148 8.87 -2.85 1.16
CA TYR A 148 8.95 -3.99 2.06
C TYR A 148 7.57 -4.33 2.61
N LEU A 149 7.29 -5.62 2.71
CA LEU A 149 6.19 -6.15 3.48
C LEU A 149 6.74 -6.67 4.81
N VAL A 150 6.17 -6.21 5.91
CA VAL A 150 6.59 -6.61 7.25
C VAL A 150 5.35 -7.05 8.03
N ASP A 151 5.47 -8.17 8.74
CA ASP A 151 4.47 -8.59 9.72
C ASP A 151 4.72 -7.82 11.01
N TYR A 152 3.71 -7.12 11.53
CA TYR A 152 3.81 -6.32 12.76
C TYR A 152 4.28 -7.15 13.96
N ILE A 153 4.03 -8.47 13.95
CA ILE A 153 4.46 -9.38 15.02
C ILE A 153 5.94 -9.78 14.84
N PHE A 154 6.45 -9.78 13.61
CA PHE A 154 7.79 -10.24 13.23
C PHE A 154 8.55 -9.15 12.44
N LEU A 155 8.84 -8.03 13.10
CA LEU A 155 9.56 -6.88 12.53
C LEU A 155 11.00 -7.23 12.05
N ASP A 156 11.55 -8.36 12.51
CA ASP A 156 12.91 -8.82 12.26
C ASP A 156 13.11 -9.52 10.90
N ASN A 157 12.03 -9.78 10.16
CA ASN A 157 12.07 -10.47 8.87
C ASN A 157 11.35 -9.70 7.75
N PRO A 158 11.83 -8.50 7.37
CA PRO A 158 11.24 -7.72 6.30
C PRO A 158 11.42 -8.41 4.95
N LEU A 159 10.33 -8.61 4.22
CA LEU A 159 10.36 -9.15 2.86
C LEU A 159 10.35 -8.00 1.86
N ARG A 160 11.43 -7.82 1.08
CA ARG A 160 11.39 -6.88 -0.04
C ARG A 160 10.46 -7.44 -1.11
N VAL A 161 9.34 -6.76 -1.34
CA VAL A 161 8.30 -7.19 -2.29
C VAL A 161 8.39 -6.44 -3.62
N TYR A 162 8.88 -5.20 -3.65
CA TYR A 162 9.09 -4.48 -4.92
C TYR A 162 10.36 -3.63 -4.85
N LYS A 163 10.97 -3.35 -6.00
CA LYS A 163 12.16 -2.49 -6.07
C LYS A 163 11.86 -1.00 -5.88
N SER A 164 10.61 -0.59 -6.08
CA SER A 164 10.12 0.80 -6.09
C SER A 164 8.59 0.86 -6.08
N LEU A 165 8.00 2.04 -5.83
CA LEU A 165 6.55 2.24 -6.00
C LEU A 165 6.18 2.09 -7.47
N ILE A 166 6.97 2.68 -8.38
CA ILE A 166 6.70 2.58 -9.82
C ILE A 166 6.63 1.12 -10.25
N SER A 167 7.61 0.28 -9.89
CA SER A 167 7.57 -1.15 -10.22
C SER A 167 6.37 -1.90 -9.67
N MET A 168 5.84 -1.48 -8.52
CA MET A 168 4.65 -2.11 -7.94
C MET A 168 3.40 -1.70 -8.73
N ILE A 169 3.27 -0.41 -9.01
CA ILE A 169 2.14 0.14 -9.75
C ILE A 169 2.15 -0.35 -11.22
N SER A 170 3.31 -0.49 -11.87
CA SER A 170 3.42 -1.05 -13.22
C SER A 170 2.92 -2.48 -13.31
N VAL A 171 3.22 -3.30 -12.29
CA VAL A 171 2.73 -4.69 -12.23
C VAL A 171 1.20 -4.69 -12.16
N ILE A 172 0.62 -3.86 -11.29
CA ILE A 172 -0.84 -3.77 -11.13
C ILE A 172 -1.48 -3.25 -12.42
N ALA A 173 -0.94 -2.19 -13.03
CA ALA A 173 -1.45 -1.61 -14.27
C ALA A 173 -1.44 -2.61 -15.43
N GLU A 174 -0.34 -3.35 -15.65
CA GLU A 174 -0.29 -4.36 -16.70
C GLU A 174 -1.22 -5.55 -16.41
N CYS A 175 -1.39 -5.92 -15.13
CA CYS A 175 -2.38 -6.93 -14.74
C CYS A 175 -3.83 -6.46 -15.03
N CYS A 176 -4.15 -5.18 -14.82
CA CYS A 176 -5.42 -4.58 -15.23
C CYS A 176 -5.60 -4.62 -16.75
N GLU A 177 -4.58 -4.21 -17.50
CA GLU A 177 -4.61 -4.16 -18.97
C GLU A 177 -4.86 -5.53 -19.60
N LEU A 178 -4.20 -6.56 -19.09
CA LEU A 178 -4.32 -7.93 -19.57
C LEU A 178 -5.56 -8.66 -18.98
N GLY A 179 -6.37 -7.95 -18.18
CA GLY A 179 -7.60 -8.46 -17.58
C GLY A 179 -7.34 -9.62 -16.63
N LEU A 180 -6.25 -9.58 -15.87
CA LEU A 180 -5.92 -10.61 -14.89
C LEU A 180 -6.83 -10.52 -13.66
N TYR A 181 -7.30 -9.31 -13.34
CA TYR A 181 -8.19 -9.09 -12.21
C TYR A 181 -9.65 -9.41 -12.56
N GLN A 182 -10.33 -10.08 -11.64
CA GLN A 182 -11.74 -10.38 -11.64
C GLN A 182 -12.39 -9.77 -10.40
N ILE A 183 -13.64 -9.35 -10.56
CA ILE A 183 -14.49 -8.93 -9.45
C ILE A 183 -15.32 -10.13 -9.04
N ILE A 184 -15.16 -10.58 -7.80
CA ILE A 184 -15.87 -11.74 -7.26
C ILE A 184 -16.55 -11.36 -5.93
N PRO A 185 -17.65 -12.03 -5.54
CA PRO A 185 -18.21 -11.87 -4.20
C PRO A 185 -17.19 -12.29 -3.13
N ASP A 186 -17.16 -11.59 -2.00
CA ASP A 186 -16.39 -12.04 -0.85
C ASP A 186 -17.03 -13.30 -0.25
N GLU A 187 -16.33 -14.43 -0.30
CA GLU A 187 -16.82 -15.71 0.23
C GLU A 187 -17.02 -15.72 1.77
N TYR A 188 -16.51 -14.70 2.48
CA TYR A 188 -16.62 -14.56 3.93
C TYR A 188 -17.40 -13.30 4.38
N GLY A 189 -17.88 -12.46 3.46
CA GLY A 189 -18.61 -11.21 3.73
C GLY A 189 -20.13 -11.36 3.81
N GLU A 190 -20.85 -10.27 4.12
CA GLU A 190 -22.30 -10.22 3.91
C GLU A 190 -22.59 -10.29 2.40
N GLU A 191 -23.77 -10.77 1.98
CA GLU A 191 -24.12 -11.17 0.59
C GLU A 191 -23.94 -10.09 -0.53
N GLU A 192 -23.37 -8.92 -0.22
CA GLU A 192 -23.24 -7.75 -1.11
C GLU A 192 -21.79 -7.23 -1.27
N ASP A 193 -20.79 -7.78 -0.55
CA ASP A 193 -19.40 -7.32 -0.65
C ASP A 193 -18.67 -7.94 -1.85
N MET A 194 -18.11 -7.08 -2.72
CA MET A 194 -17.35 -7.50 -3.91
C MET A 194 -15.87 -7.15 -3.73
N ILE A 195 -14.99 -8.08 -4.09
CA ILE A 195 -13.55 -7.91 -4.00
C ILE A 195 -12.90 -8.10 -5.37
N ILE A 196 -11.75 -7.47 -5.57
CA ILE A 196 -10.95 -7.67 -6.78
C ILE A 196 -9.80 -8.63 -6.49
N ARG A 197 -9.70 -9.71 -7.26
CA ARG A 197 -8.61 -10.69 -7.17
C ARG A 197 -8.08 -11.07 -8.54
N ILE A 198 -6.85 -11.57 -8.60
CA ILE A 198 -6.38 -12.19 -9.85
C ILE A 198 -7.06 -13.53 -10.06
N ASP A 199 -7.41 -13.76 -11.31
CA ASP A 199 -7.80 -15.04 -11.87
C ASP A 199 -6.72 -16.09 -11.59
N GLU A 200 -7.06 -17.15 -10.84
CA GLU A 200 -6.11 -18.20 -10.45
C GLU A 200 -5.43 -18.85 -11.66
N ASP A 201 -6.14 -18.96 -12.78
CA ASP A 201 -5.61 -19.52 -14.04
C ASP A 201 -4.53 -18.62 -14.68
N LYS A 202 -4.39 -17.37 -14.21
CA LYS A 202 -3.44 -16.37 -14.71
C LYS A 202 -2.29 -16.06 -13.76
N LEU A 203 -2.16 -16.78 -12.64
CA LEU A 203 -1.09 -16.55 -11.65
C LEU A 203 0.32 -16.70 -12.23
N GLU A 204 0.54 -17.61 -13.19
CA GLU A 204 1.87 -17.72 -13.82
C GLU A 204 2.20 -16.51 -14.69
N LEU A 205 1.19 -15.91 -15.34
CA LEU A 205 1.37 -14.68 -16.11
C LEU A 205 1.66 -13.50 -15.18
N GLU A 206 0.98 -13.41 -14.03
CA GLU A 206 1.30 -12.40 -13.00
C GLU A 206 2.75 -12.51 -12.54
N LYS A 207 3.26 -13.72 -12.28
CA LYS A 207 4.67 -13.93 -11.90
C LYS A 207 5.64 -13.48 -12.98
N GLU A 208 5.30 -13.65 -14.26
CA GLU A 208 6.11 -13.16 -15.38
C GLU A 208 6.13 -11.63 -15.43
N ILE A 209 4.98 -10.98 -15.26
CA ILE A 209 4.84 -9.51 -15.17
C ILE A 209 5.63 -8.99 -13.96
N TYR A 210 5.48 -9.61 -12.80
CA TYR A 210 6.23 -9.28 -11.59
C TYR A 210 7.75 -9.33 -11.83
N ARG A 211 8.25 -10.40 -12.46
CA ARG A 211 9.68 -10.53 -12.79
C ARG A 211 10.15 -9.48 -13.79
N LYS A 212 9.32 -9.12 -14.78
CA LYS A 212 9.62 -8.07 -15.76
C LYS A 212 9.94 -6.74 -15.07
N TYR A 213 9.15 -6.34 -14.08
CA TYR A 213 9.35 -5.06 -13.38
C TYR A 213 10.33 -5.13 -12.20
N ASN A 214 10.59 -6.31 -11.64
CA ASN A 214 11.40 -6.47 -10.42
C ASN A 214 12.73 -7.21 -10.63
N SER A 215 13.13 -7.46 -11.89
CA SER A 215 14.44 -8.01 -12.26
C SER A 215 15.59 -7.00 -12.16
#